data_AF-A0A935TS11-F1
#
_entry.id   AF-A0A935TS11-F1
#
_cell.length_a   1.000
_cell.length_b   1.000
_cell.length_c   1.000
_cell.angle_alpha   90.00
_cell.angle_beta   90.00
_cell.angle_gamma   90.00
#
_symmetry.space_group_name_H-M   'P 1'
#
loop_
_entity.id
_entity.type
_entity.pdbx_description
1 polymer ?
#
loop_
_entity_poly.entity_id
_entity_poly.type
_entity_poly.pdbx_seq_one_letter_code
_entity_poly.pdbx_strand_id
1 'polypeptide(L)'
;MTKEQELYIAIGQKLKGTEQSQMFGKPCFKINGKAFICFFQNEMVFKLAGEKHSEALSLDGSHLFDPSEKKRPMKEWVQIPFDYKDDWGKYAKAALKYVGN
;
A
#
# COMPACT_ATOMS: atom_id res chain seq x y z
N MET A 1 17.15 -1.02 -8.46
CA MET A 1 15.81 -0.72 -7.92
C MET A 1 15.65 0.77 -7.91
N THR A 2 14.42 1.29 -7.94
CA THR A 2 14.19 2.72 -7.77
C THR A 2 14.14 3.07 -6.29
N LYS A 3 14.28 4.36 -5.92
CA LYS A 3 14.25 4.81 -4.52
C LYS A 3 12.90 4.50 -3.85
N GLU A 4 11.83 4.57 -4.63
CA GLU A 4 10.46 4.26 -4.24
C GLU A 4 10.32 2.76 -3.91
N GLN A 5 10.87 1.90 -4.76
CA GLN A 5 10.86 0.46 -4.56
C GLN A 5 11.70 0.05 -3.34
N GLU A 6 12.88 0.68 -3.16
CA GLU A 6 13.75 0.46 -2.00
C GLU A 6 13.04 0.84 -0.70
N LEU A 7 12.38 2.00 -0.65
CA LEU A 7 11.61 2.42 0.52
C LEU A 7 10.43 1.48 0.80
N TYR A 8 9.68 1.11 -0.22
CA TYR A 8 8.58 0.14 -0.11
C TYR A 8 9.06 -1.18 0.52
N ILE A 9 10.18 -1.74 0.05
CA ILE A 9 10.76 -2.97 0.58
C ILE A 9 11.23 -2.76 2.02
N ALA A 10 11.95 -1.67 2.30
CA ALA A 10 12.44 -1.37 3.63
C ALA A 10 11.32 -1.22 4.66
N ILE A 11 10.18 -0.63 4.27
CA ILE A 11 8.99 -0.52 5.14
C ILE A 11 8.41 -1.91 5.41
N GLY A 12 8.15 -2.71 4.36
CA GLY A 12 7.59 -4.05 4.51
C GLY A 12 8.45 -4.96 5.39
N GLN A 13 9.76 -4.99 5.15
CA GLN A 13 10.71 -5.81 5.93
C GLN A 13 10.81 -5.39 7.41
N LYS A 14 10.56 -4.12 7.73
CA LYS A 14 10.56 -3.64 9.13
C LYS A 14 9.29 -4.04 9.89
N LEU A 15 8.22 -4.44 9.21
CA LEU A 15 6.97 -4.85 9.83
C LEU A 15 7.01 -6.34 10.20
N LYS A 16 7.00 -6.62 11.51
CA LYS A 16 7.11 -7.98 12.05
C LYS A 16 5.96 -8.88 11.59
N GLY A 17 6.29 -10.14 11.29
CA GLY A 17 5.34 -11.18 10.89
C GLY A 17 4.84 -11.06 9.45
N THR A 18 5.33 -10.07 8.70
CA THR A 18 4.93 -9.88 7.30
C THR A 18 5.83 -10.66 6.36
N GLU A 19 5.26 -11.11 5.25
CA GLU A 19 5.94 -11.86 4.20
C GLU A 19 5.85 -11.11 2.87
N GLN A 20 6.93 -11.14 2.09
CA GLN A 20 6.92 -10.61 0.73
C GLN A 20 6.26 -11.63 -0.21
N SER A 21 5.36 -11.17 -1.07
CA SER A 21 4.60 -12.02 -1.98
C SER A 21 4.24 -11.25 -3.26
N GLN A 22 3.34 -11.80 -4.06
CA GLN A 22 2.77 -11.12 -5.22
C GLN A 22 1.24 -11.07 -5.14
N MET A 23 0.68 -9.98 -5.66
CA MET A 23 -0.75 -9.75 -5.82
C MET A 23 -0.95 -9.13 -7.21
N PHE A 24 -1.74 -9.78 -8.07
CA PHE A 24 -1.92 -9.37 -9.48
C PHE A 24 -0.60 -9.23 -10.28
N GLY A 25 0.39 -10.08 -9.97
CA GLY A 25 1.73 -10.01 -10.57
C GLY A 25 2.56 -8.81 -10.11
N LYS A 26 2.10 -8.04 -9.10
CA LYS A 26 2.81 -6.91 -8.51
C LYS A 26 3.39 -7.30 -7.15
N PRO A 27 4.56 -6.76 -6.76
CA PRO A 27 5.12 -6.98 -5.42
C PRO A 27 4.14 -6.53 -4.34
N CYS A 28 3.93 -7.36 -3.32
CA CYS A 28 3.11 -7.03 -2.16
C CYS A 28 3.74 -7.56 -0.87
N PHE A 29 3.27 -7.08 0.28
CA PHE A 29 3.47 -7.77 1.56
C PHE A 29 2.14 -8.25 2.13
N LYS A 30 2.20 -9.40 2.81
CA LYS A 30 1.06 -10.05 3.47
C LYS A 30 1.33 -10.25 4.96
N ILE A 31 0.26 -10.37 5.73
CA ILE A 31 0.26 -10.87 7.10
C ILE A 31 -0.81 -11.97 7.16
N ASN A 32 -0.47 -13.15 7.68
CA ASN A 32 -1.41 -14.27 7.81
C ASN A 32 -2.19 -14.56 6.50
N GLY A 33 -1.50 -14.52 5.36
CA GLY A 33 -2.09 -14.73 4.04
C GLY A 33 -2.89 -13.55 3.45
N LYS A 34 -3.13 -12.47 4.20
CA LYS A 34 -3.86 -11.27 3.74
C LYS A 34 -2.89 -10.18 3.28
N ALA A 35 -3.03 -9.71 2.04
CA ALA A 35 -2.25 -8.59 1.53
C ALA A 35 -2.71 -7.26 2.14
N PHE A 36 -1.74 -6.39 2.46
CA PHE A 36 -2.02 -5.08 3.08
C PHE A 36 -1.28 -3.91 2.42
N ILE A 37 -0.13 -4.17 1.78
CA ILE A 37 0.58 -3.19 0.94
C ILE A 37 0.99 -3.82 -0.38
N CYS A 38 1.04 -3.00 -1.43
CA CYS A 38 1.45 -3.38 -2.78
C CYS A 38 2.30 -2.24 -3.38
N PHE A 39 3.16 -2.57 -4.35
CA PHE A 39 3.96 -1.60 -5.08
C PHE A 39 3.52 -1.55 -6.54
N PHE A 40 3.16 -0.36 -7.02
CA PHE A 40 2.62 -0.17 -8.36
C PHE A 40 2.99 1.21 -8.88
N GLN A 41 3.47 1.32 -10.13
CA GLN A 41 3.79 2.59 -10.78
C GLN A 41 4.71 3.53 -9.97
N ASN A 42 5.71 2.99 -9.27
CA ASN A 42 6.59 3.73 -8.36
C ASN A 42 5.89 4.34 -7.13
N GLU A 43 4.69 3.89 -6.83
CA GLU A 43 3.87 4.35 -5.71
C GLU A 43 3.54 3.19 -4.77
N MET A 44 3.19 3.54 -3.54
CA MET A 44 2.82 2.57 -2.53
C MET A 44 1.30 2.52 -2.40
N VAL A 45 0.79 1.30 -2.40
CA VAL A 45 -0.64 1.01 -2.36
C VAL A 45 -0.96 0.37 -1.02
N PHE A 46 -1.98 0.87 -0.33
CA PHE A 46 -2.33 0.48 1.04
C PHE A 46 -3.79 0.02 1.11
N LYS A 47 -4.04 -1.09 1.78
CA LYS A 47 -5.40 -1.51 2.13
C LYS A 47 -5.84 -0.79 3.41
N LEU A 48 -6.72 0.21 3.28
CA LEU A 48 -7.13 1.09 4.37
C LEU A 48 -8.66 1.10 4.51
N ALA A 49 -9.12 1.46 5.71
CA ALA A 49 -10.53 1.69 6.01
C ALA A 49 -10.70 2.90 6.95
N GLY A 50 -11.94 3.41 7.05
CA GLY A 50 -12.31 4.50 7.95
C GLY A 50 -11.51 5.78 7.70
N GLU A 51 -11.16 6.49 8.77
CA GLU A 51 -10.48 7.79 8.69
C GLU A 51 -9.17 7.74 7.91
N LYS A 52 -8.37 6.68 8.06
CA LYS A 52 -7.07 6.56 7.35
C LYS A 52 -7.25 6.41 5.84
N HIS A 53 -8.35 5.80 5.40
CA HIS A 53 -8.69 5.70 3.99
C HIS A 53 -9.08 7.06 3.42
N SER A 54 -9.96 7.79 4.11
CA SER A 54 -10.37 9.14 3.69
C SER A 54 -9.21 10.13 3.70
N GLU A 55 -8.36 10.09 4.73
CA GLU A 55 -7.14 10.89 4.84
C GLU A 55 -6.19 10.60 3.66
N ALA A 56 -5.93 9.33 3.36
CA ALA A 56 -5.06 8.96 2.24
C ALA A 56 -5.62 9.41 0.89
N LEU A 57 -6.93 9.29 0.66
CA LEU A 57 -7.56 9.76 -0.58
C LEU A 57 -7.61 11.28 -0.72
N SER A 58 -7.46 12.03 0.37
CA SER A 58 -7.41 13.49 0.31
C SER A 58 -6.04 14.05 -0.08
N LEU A 59 -5.00 13.21 -0.16
CA LEU A 59 -3.67 13.62 -0.60
C LEU A 59 -3.66 13.90 -2.10
N ASP A 60 -2.91 14.92 -2.53
CA ASP A 60 -2.82 15.28 -3.94
C ASP A 60 -2.17 14.14 -4.74
N GLY A 61 -2.79 13.74 -5.85
CA GLY A 61 -2.34 12.62 -6.67
C GLY A 61 -2.71 11.23 -6.13
N SER A 62 -3.18 11.12 -4.89
CA SER A 62 -3.71 9.85 -4.38
C SER A 62 -5.02 9.48 -5.04
N HIS A 63 -5.20 8.19 -5.27
CA HIS A 63 -6.37 7.65 -5.93
C HIS A 63 -6.62 6.20 -5.52
N LEU A 64 -7.79 5.66 -5.86
CA LEU A 64 -8.06 4.25 -5.63
C LEU A 64 -7.21 3.40 -6.58
N PHE A 65 -6.60 2.36 -6.03
CA PHE A 65 -5.77 1.42 -6.78
C PHE A 65 -6.60 0.63 -7.80
N ASP A 66 -6.22 0.72 -9.07
CA ASP A 66 -6.75 -0.11 -10.15
C ASP A 66 -5.63 -0.94 -10.78
N PRO A 67 -5.41 -2.19 -10.34
CA PRO A 67 -4.37 -3.06 -10.90
C PRO A 67 -4.62 -3.42 -12.37
N SER A 68 -5.86 -3.25 -12.85
CA SER A 68 -6.25 -3.63 -14.20
C SER A 68 -6.10 -2.48 -15.21
N GLU A 69 -5.99 -1.25 -14.72
CA GLU A 69 -5.99 -0.01 -15.52
C GLU A 69 -7.23 0.12 -16.43
N LYS A 70 -8.34 -0.57 -16.08
CA LYS A 70 -9.60 -0.63 -16.85
C LYS A 70 -10.75 0.13 -16.18
N LYS A 71 -10.43 1.10 -15.31
CA LYS A 71 -11.38 1.88 -14.51
C LYS A 71 -12.22 1.00 -13.58
N ARG A 72 -11.58 0.00 -12.96
CA ARG A 72 -12.19 -0.92 -11.97
C ARG A 72 -11.41 -0.90 -10.65
N PRO A 73 -11.35 0.28 -9.98
CA PRO A 73 -10.56 0.42 -8.78
C PRO A 73 -11.09 -0.42 -7.61
N MET A 74 -10.18 -0.89 -6.78
CA MET A 74 -10.49 -1.58 -5.53
C MET A 74 -10.78 -0.56 -4.43
N LYS A 75 -12.01 -0.54 -3.91
CA LYS A 75 -12.51 0.53 -3.02
C LYS A 75 -11.70 0.75 -1.74
N GLU A 76 -11.11 -0.31 -1.17
CA GLU A 76 -10.35 -0.24 0.09
C GLU A 76 -8.86 0.03 -0.14
N TRP A 77 -8.41 0.14 -1.38
CA TRP A 77 -6.99 0.25 -1.69
C TRP A 77 -6.68 1.63 -2.24
N VAL A 78 -5.80 2.34 -1.56
CA VAL A 78 -5.38 3.70 -1.93
C VAL A 78 -3.94 3.66 -2.39
N GLN A 79 -3.68 4.21 -3.57
CA GLN A 79 -2.37 4.40 -4.15
C GLN A 79 -1.87 5.81 -3.80
N ILE A 80 -0.68 5.90 -3.18
CA ILE A 80 -0.13 7.15 -2.65
C ILE A 80 1.22 7.45 -3.33
N PRO A 81 1.36 8.64 -3.95
CA PRO A 81 2.59 9.07 -4.58
C PRO A 81 3.80 9.09 -3.64
N PHE A 82 5.00 9.01 -4.23
CA PHE A 82 6.25 9.07 -3.49
C PHE A 82 6.54 10.45 -2.87
N ASP A 83 5.83 11.50 -3.30
CA ASP A 83 5.89 12.82 -2.65
C ASP A 83 5.54 12.73 -1.15
N TYR A 84 4.71 11.75 -0.77
CA TYR A 84 4.32 11.44 0.61
C TYR A 84 5.10 10.28 1.24
N LYS A 85 6.32 10.00 0.77
CA LYS A 85 7.19 8.93 1.29
C LYS A 85 7.36 8.90 2.81
N ASP A 86 7.33 10.07 3.45
CA ASP A 86 7.49 10.19 4.91
C ASP A 86 6.25 9.66 5.66
N ASP A 87 5.08 9.68 5.01
CA ASP A 87 3.83 9.12 5.53
C ASP A 87 3.62 7.64 5.18
N TRP A 88 4.35 7.08 4.21
CA TRP A 88 4.18 5.67 3.80
C TRP A 88 4.30 4.69 4.97
N GLY A 89 5.22 4.93 5.91
CA GLY A 89 5.36 4.09 7.10
C GLY A 89 4.14 4.15 8.04
N LYS A 90 3.47 5.30 8.12
CA LYS A 90 2.25 5.51 8.90
C LYS A 90 1.07 4.77 8.26
N TYR A 91 0.87 4.88 6.95
CA TYR A 91 -0.18 4.15 6.24
C TYR A 91 0.06 2.64 6.21
N ALA A 92 1.31 2.18 6.11
CA ALA A 92 1.63 0.75 6.16
C ALA A 92 1.25 0.11 7.50
N LYS A 93 1.52 0.81 8.62
CA LYS A 93 1.09 0.36 9.96
C LYS A 93 -0.43 0.33 10.09
N ALA A 94 -1.12 1.34 9.56
CA ALA A 94 -2.58 1.39 9.57
C ALA A 94 -3.19 0.23 8.75
N ALA A 95 -2.65 -0.04 7.56
CA ALA A 95 -3.07 -1.15 6.72
C ALA A 95 -2.84 -2.51 7.38
N LEU A 96 -1.66 -2.69 8.01
CA LEU A 96 -1.34 -3.91 8.74
C LEU A 96 -2.33 -4.15 9.90
N LYS A 97 -2.62 -3.10 10.69
CA LYS A 97 -3.60 -3.16 11.78
C LYS A 97 -4.99 -3.53 11.24
N TYR A 98 -5.39 -2.93 10.11
CA TYR A 98 -6.71 -3.17 9.53
C TYR A 98 -6.91 -4.63 9.08
N VAL A 99 -5.91 -5.25 8.43
CA VAL A 99 -6.05 -6.64 7.96
C VAL A 99 -5.75 -7.70 9.03
N GLY A 100 -4.95 -7.33 10.04
CA GLY A 100 -4.56 -8.21 11.14
C GLY A 100 -5.64 -8.37 12.21
N ASN A 101 -6.62 -7.48 12.23
CA ASN A 101 -7.86 -7.64 12.98
C ASN A 101 -8.79 -8.71 12.36
#